data_AF-A0A7C4GN88-F1
#
_entry.id   AF-A0A7C4GN88-F1
#
_cell.length_a   1.000
_cell.length_b   1.000
_cell.length_c   1.000
_cell.angle_alpha   90.00
_cell.angle_beta   90.00
_cell.angle_gamma   90.00
#
_symmetry.space_group_name_H-M   'P 1'
#
loop_
_entity.id
_entity.type
_entity.pdbx_description
1 polymer ?
#
loop_
_entity_poly.entity_id
_entity_poly.type
_entity_poly.pdbx_seq_one_letter_code
_entity_poly.pdbx_strand_id
1 'polypeptide(L)'
;MQSFIWRCKHMGVKITIIGAGSLIFTPNILADLTKSNVLAGSNVCLMDIDEKRLNLMTKLADRIMREEKSDIAVNATTDRAEALRNADYVIISISVGTDVERFDVEIPKKYGLYASVGDTTGPQGFARALRHIPVMVDIAKDIERICPSAFV
;
A
#
# COMPACT_ATOMS: atom_id res chain seq x y z
N MET A 1 0.89 31.78 32.91
CA MET A 1 1.45 30.43 32.72
C MET A 1 1.42 30.14 31.23
N GLN A 2 2.54 30.34 30.54
CA GLN A 2 2.64 30.18 29.08
C GLN A 2 2.70 28.69 28.75
N SER A 3 1.64 28.16 28.15
CA SER A 3 1.65 26.84 27.53
C SER A 3 2.44 26.93 26.22
N PHE A 4 3.58 26.24 26.19
CA PHE A 4 4.38 25.98 25.00
C PHE A 4 3.55 25.16 24.00
N ILE A 5 2.77 25.84 23.17
CA ILE A 5 2.15 25.23 21.99
C ILE A 5 3.25 25.18 20.93
N TRP A 6 3.89 24.02 20.78
CA TRP A 6 4.66 23.67 19.59
C TRP A 6 3.67 23.61 18.42
N ARG A 7 3.33 24.78 17.87
CA ARG A 7 2.59 24.89 16.61
C ARG A 7 3.62 24.75 15.51
N CYS A 8 4.15 23.53 15.36
CA CYS A 8 4.78 23.15 14.13
C CYS A 8 3.73 23.35 13.04
N LYS A 9 3.96 24.29 12.13
CA LYS A 9 3.39 24.21 10.79
C LYS A 9 3.86 22.87 10.23
N HIS A 10 3.13 21.80 10.48
CA HIS A 10 3.43 20.51 9.87
C HIS A 10 3.25 20.70 8.36
N MET A 11 4.36 20.67 7.62
CA MET A 11 4.31 20.08 6.29
C MET A 11 3.71 18.68 6.50
N GLY A 12 2.51 18.45 5.98
CA GLY A 12 1.75 17.24 6.28
C GLY A 12 2.54 15.98 5.94
N VAL A 13 2.41 14.96 6.79
CA VAL A 13 3.09 13.65 6.64
C VAL A 13 2.81 13.08 5.26
N LYS A 14 3.83 12.58 4.56
CA LYS A 14 3.65 11.87 3.29
C LYS A 14 3.59 10.36 3.52
N ILE A 15 2.47 9.75 3.19
CA ILE A 15 2.23 8.31 3.26
C ILE A 15 2.14 7.77 1.84
N THR A 16 2.95 6.78 1.50
CA THR A 16 2.91 6.10 0.21
C THR A 16 2.31 4.71 0.38
N ILE A 17 1.38 4.31 -0.49
CA ILE A 17 0.81 2.97 -0.52
C ILE A 17 1.24 2.31 -1.83
N ILE A 18 2.13 1.31 -1.77
CA ILE A 18 2.57 0.52 -2.93
C ILE A 18 1.70 -0.74 -3.02
N GLY A 19 1.10 -0.99 -4.18
CA GLY A 19 0.03 -1.98 -4.31
C GLY A 19 -1.35 -1.39 -4.00
N ALA A 20 -1.51 -0.08 -4.22
CA ALA A 20 -2.72 0.67 -3.91
C ALA A 20 -3.95 0.21 -4.71
N GLY A 21 -3.81 -0.61 -5.74
CA GLY A 21 -4.90 -1.26 -6.46
C GLY A 21 -5.67 -2.33 -5.66
N SER A 22 -5.24 -2.61 -4.42
CA SER A 22 -5.92 -3.56 -3.53
C SER A 22 -7.33 -3.11 -3.15
N LEU A 23 -8.34 -3.88 -3.57
CA LEU A 23 -9.75 -3.61 -3.28
C LEU A 23 -10.11 -3.70 -1.80
N ILE A 24 -9.29 -4.38 -1.01
CA ILE A 24 -9.53 -4.60 0.42
C ILE A 24 -8.67 -3.65 1.24
N PHE A 25 -7.36 -3.61 1.02
CA PHE A 25 -6.47 -2.86 1.91
C PHE A 25 -6.58 -1.35 1.72
N THR A 26 -6.55 -0.86 0.48
CA THR A 26 -6.53 0.58 0.20
C THR A 26 -7.73 1.33 0.79
N PRO A 27 -8.99 0.94 0.56
CA PRO A 27 -10.12 1.69 1.13
C PRO A 27 -10.17 1.65 2.65
N ASN A 28 -9.78 0.53 3.28
CA ASN A 28 -9.76 0.42 4.74
C ASN A 28 -8.67 1.31 5.35
N ILE A 29 -7.45 1.30 4.78
CA ILE A 29 -6.36 2.19 5.21
C ILE A 29 -6.80 3.65 5.08
N LEU A 30 -7.35 4.04 3.93
CA LEU A 30 -7.81 5.42 3.72
C LEU A 30 -8.91 5.84 4.70
N ALA A 31 -9.90 4.97 4.95
CA ALA A 31 -10.96 5.25 5.90
C ALA A 31 -10.48 5.32 7.37
N ASP A 32 -9.40 4.63 7.72
CA ASP A 32 -8.81 4.75 9.06
C ASP A 32 -7.93 5.98 9.19
N LEU A 33 -7.24 6.40 8.12
CA LEU A 33 -6.49 7.65 8.10
C LEU A 33 -7.40 8.86 8.34
N THR A 34 -8.60 8.91 7.75
CA THR A 34 -9.54 10.04 7.95
C THR A 34 -10.03 10.18 9.39
N LYS A 35 -9.97 9.11 10.19
CA LYS A 35 -10.38 9.11 11.61
C LYS A 35 -9.26 9.57 12.55
N SER A 36 -8.05 9.75 12.06
CA SER A 36 -6.89 10.10 12.88
C SER A 36 -6.62 11.61 12.89
N ASN A 37 -6.85 12.24 14.04
CA ASN A 37 -6.53 13.67 14.23
C ASN A 37 -5.03 13.98 14.10
N VAL A 38 -4.16 13.00 14.37
CA VAL A 38 -2.69 13.17 14.28
C VAL A 38 -2.23 13.19 12.83
N LEU A 39 -3.00 12.59 11.92
CA LEU A 39 -2.71 12.50 10.49
C LEU A 39 -3.52 13.49 9.65
N ALA A 40 -4.24 14.42 10.28
CA ALA A 40 -4.93 15.50 9.58
C ALA A 40 -3.93 16.31 8.73
N GLY A 41 -4.35 16.64 7.51
CA GLY A 41 -3.54 17.36 6.52
C GLY A 41 -2.41 16.55 5.88
N SER A 42 -2.38 15.22 6.07
CA SER A 42 -1.40 14.35 5.42
C SER A 42 -1.57 14.30 3.90
N ASN A 43 -0.52 13.87 3.21
CA ASN A 43 -0.50 13.61 1.78
C ASN A 43 -0.37 12.10 1.55
N VAL A 44 -1.37 11.48 0.93
CA VAL A 44 -1.34 10.06 0.57
C VAL A 44 -1.04 9.92 -0.93
N CYS A 45 -0.05 9.09 -1.26
CA CYS A 45 0.27 8.71 -2.62
C CYS A 45 -0.09 7.24 -2.86
N LEU A 46 -1.06 7.02 -3.75
CA LEU A 46 -1.45 5.70 -4.21
C LEU A 46 -0.55 5.28 -5.37
N MET A 47 0.17 4.17 -5.22
CA MET A 47 1.02 3.63 -6.27
C MET A 47 0.62 2.19 -6.60
N ASP A 48 0.36 1.95 -7.89
CA ASP A 48 0.15 0.62 -8.43
C ASP A 48 0.65 0.56 -9.88
N ILE A 49 1.03 -0.62 -10.33
CA ILE A 49 1.46 -0.86 -11.71
C ILE A 49 0.26 -1.09 -12.66
N ASP A 50 -0.91 -1.46 -12.10
CA ASP A 50 -2.15 -1.64 -12.84
C ASP A 50 -2.96 -0.34 -12.83
N GLU A 51 -2.90 0.41 -13.93
CA GLU A 51 -3.62 1.67 -14.11
C GLU A 51 -5.13 1.54 -13.91
N LYS A 52 -5.73 0.40 -14.29
CA LYS A 52 -7.18 0.21 -14.18
C LYS A 52 -7.58 0.08 -12.72
N ARG A 53 -6.83 -0.70 -11.93
CA ARG A 53 -7.06 -0.82 -10.49
C ARG A 53 -6.75 0.48 -9.77
N LEU A 54 -5.65 1.15 -10.13
CA LEU A 54 -5.27 2.44 -9.56
C LEU A 54 -6.37 3.48 -9.78
N ASN A 55 -6.87 3.62 -11.02
CA ASN A 55 -7.95 4.55 -11.35
C ASN A 55 -9.23 4.29 -10.55
N LEU A 56 -9.57 3.03 -10.31
CA LEU A 56 -10.72 2.67 -9.46
C LEU A 56 -10.48 3.12 -8.01
N MET A 57 -9.28 2.88 -7.48
CA MET A 57 -8.92 3.21 -6.11
C MET A 57 -8.81 4.72 -5.89
N THR A 58 -8.32 5.49 -6.85
CA THR A 58 -8.32 6.96 -6.80
C THR A 58 -9.75 7.51 -6.68
N LYS A 59 -10.70 7.01 -7.49
CA LYS A 59 -12.12 7.42 -7.40
C LYS A 59 -12.74 7.07 -6.04
N LEU A 60 -12.37 5.91 -5.49
CA LEU A 60 -12.84 5.48 -4.18
C LEU A 60 -12.23 6.35 -3.07
N ALA A 61 -10.94 6.68 -3.16
CA ALA A 61 -10.27 7.59 -2.26
C ALA A 61 -10.93 8.97 -2.25
N ASP A 62 -11.18 9.55 -3.42
CA ASP A 62 -11.88 10.84 -3.54
C ASP A 62 -13.26 10.80 -2.89
N ARG A 63 -13.97 9.68 -3.02
CA ARG A 63 -15.28 9.49 -2.39
C ARG A 63 -15.15 9.44 -0.87
N ILE A 64 -14.22 8.65 -0.34
CA ILE A 64 -13.97 8.54 1.11
C ILE A 64 -13.61 9.92 1.68
N MET A 65 -12.67 10.64 1.07
CA MET A 65 -12.26 11.96 1.56
C MET A 65 -13.43 12.95 1.61
N ARG A 66 -14.30 12.94 0.59
CA ARG A 66 -15.50 13.79 0.57
C ARG A 66 -16.53 13.41 1.63
N GLU A 67 -16.84 12.13 1.77
CA GLU A 67 -17.86 11.65 2.72
C GLU A 67 -17.42 11.90 4.17
N GLU A 68 -16.13 11.70 4.46
CA GLU A 68 -15.53 11.91 5.79
C GLU A 68 -15.15 13.37 6.07
N LYS A 69 -15.30 14.28 5.08
CA LYS A 69 -14.86 15.69 5.16
C LYS A 69 -13.39 15.83 5.58
N SER A 70 -12.56 14.92 5.09
CA SER A 70 -11.13 14.84 5.39
C SER A 70 -10.35 15.94 4.66
N ASP A 71 -9.31 16.45 5.32
CA ASP A 71 -8.34 17.40 4.74
C ASP A 71 -7.08 16.69 4.17
N ILE A 72 -7.07 15.35 4.18
CA ILE A 72 -6.01 14.54 3.58
C ILE A 72 -6.04 14.70 2.05
N ALA A 73 -4.90 15.08 1.49
CA ALA A 73 -4.71 15.12 0.04
C ALA A 73 -4.34 13.73 -0.47
N VAL A 74 -4.97 13.28 -1.57
CA VAL A 74 -4.66 12.00 -2.20
C VAL A 74 -4.22 12.25 -3.65
N ASN A 75 -3.12 11.64 -4.06
CA ASN A 75 -2.70 11.55 -5.45
C ASN A 75 -2.39 10.11 -5.83
N ALA A 76 -2.22 9.86 -7.13
CA ALA A 76 -1.96 8.53 -7.65
C ALA A 76 -0.90 8.58 -8.76
N THR A 77 -0.03 7.58 -8.84
CA THR A 77 0.98 7.45 -9.89
C THR A 77 1.31 5.97 -10.15
N THR A 78 1.74 5.66 -11.36
CA THR A 78 2.33 4.35 -11.70
C THR A 78 3.86 4.34 -11.54
N ASP A 79 4.47 5.50 -11.31
CA ASP A 79 5.90 5.64 -11.09
C ASP A 79 6.24 5.46 -9.59
N ARG A 80 6.92 4.34 -9.27
CA ARG A 80 7.35 4.04 -7.91
C ARG A 80 8.32 5.07 -7.35
N ALA A 81 9.23 5.59 -8.16
CA ALA A 81 10.18 6.60 -7.71
C ALA A 81 9.46 7.90 -7.37
N GLU A 82 8.43 8.28 -8.14
CA GLU A 82 7.56 9.41 -7.81
C GLU A 82 6.82 9.22 -6.50
N ALA A 83 6.23 8.05 -6.32
CA ALA A 83 5.51 7.72 -5.11
C ALA A 83 6.41 7.86 -3.87
N LEU A 84 7.62 7.30 -3.93
CA LEU A 84 8.56 7.28 -2.80
C LEU A 84 9.22 8.63 -2.47
N ARG A 85 9.29 9.59 -3.40
CA ARG A 85 9.96 10.89 -3.17
C ARG A 85 9.41 11.60 -1.92
N ASN A 86 10.24 11.86 -0.91
CA ASN A 86 9.86 12.49 0.36
C ASN A 86 8.80 11.72 1.17
N ALA A 87 8.65 10.40 1.00
CA ALA A 87 7.76 9.62 1.84
C ALA A 87 8.30 9.54 3.28
N ASP A 88 7.41 9.70 4.27
CA ASP A 88 7.69 9.45 5.69
C ASP A 88 7.28 8.02 6.09
N TYR A 89 6.24 7.49 5.43
CA TYR A 89 5.74 6.12 5.62
C TYR A 89 5.50 5.47 4.26
N VAL A 90 5.82 4.18 4.15
CA VAL A 90 5.58 3.36 2.96
C VAL A 90 4.84 2.09 3.37
N ILE A 91 3.56 2.01 3.05
CA ILE A 91 2.74 0.82 3.27
C ILE A 91 2.79 -0.04 2.00
N ILE A 92 3.18 -1.31 2.14
CA ILE A 92 3.30 -2.23 1.00
C ILE A 92 2.20 -3.30 1.08
N SER A 93 1.33 -3.32 0.08
CA SER A 93 0.18 -4.23 -0.02
C SER A 93 0.10 -4.92 -1.39
N ILE A 94 1.26 -5.21 -1.98
CA ILE A 94 1.37 -5.82 -3.32
C ILE A 94 0.80 -7.25 -3.35
N SER A 95 0.28 -7.64 -4.52
CA SER A 95 -0.06 -9.03 -4.83
C SER A 95 0.44 -9.37 -6.23
N VAL A 96 1.54 -10.11 -6.31
CA VAL A 96 2.27 -10.43 -7.54
C VAL A 96 1.76 -11.74 -8.14
N GLY A 97 1.38 -11.70 -9.42
CA GLY A 97 0.95 -12.87 -10.18
C GLY A 97 -0.47 -13.35 -9.83
N THR A 98 -1.42 -12.43 -9.66
CA THR A 98 -2.81 -12.79 -9.34
C THR A 98 -3.51 -13.62 -10.43
N ASP A 99 -2.99 -13.59 -11.66
CA ASP A 99 -3.43 -14.38 -12.81
C ASP A 99 -2.97 -15.85 -12.72
N VAL A 100 -1.84 -16.11 -12.06
CA VAL A 100 -1.24 -17.44 -11.88
C VAL A 100 -1.47 -18.05 -10.50
N GLU A 101 -1.99 -17.28 -9.54
CA GLU A 101 -2.24 -17.72 -8.16
C GLU A 101 -3.14 -18.95 -8.06
N ARG A 102 -4.07 -19.14 -9.01
CA ARG A 102 -4.89 -20.36 -9.06
C ARG A 102 -4.05 -21.65 -9.16
N PHE A 103 -2.89 -21.59 -9.81
CA PHE A 103 -2.01 -22.74 -9.96
C PHE A 103 -1.29 -23.11 -8.67
N ASP A 104 -1.13 -22.15 -7.75
CA ASP A 104 -0.63 -22.44 -6.42
C ASP A 104 -1.55 -23.45 -5.74
N VAL A 105 -2.87 -23.36 -5.93
CA VAL A 105 -3.83 -24.33 -5.35
C VAL A 105 -4.00 -25.57 -6.22
N GLU A 106 -4.13 -25.40 -7.54
CA GLU A 106 -4.42 -26.51 -8.46
C GLU A 106 -3.28 -27.53 -8.59
N ILE A 107 -2.01 -27.09 -8.52
CA ILE A 107 -0.87 -27.99 -8.69
C ILE A 107 -0.71 -28.93 -7.49
N PRO A 108 -0.61 -28.45 -6.22
CA PRO A 108 -0.49 -29.32 -5.05
C PRO A 108 -1.68 -30.26 -4.88
N LYS A 109 -2.88 -29.85 -5.31
CA LYS A 109 -4.06 -30.70 -5.31
C LYS A 109 -3.86 -31.99 -6.12
N LYS A 110 -3.10 -31.94 -7.23
CA LYS A 110 -2.76 -33.14 -8.03
C LYS A 110 -1.88 -34.13 -7.28
N TYR A 111 -1.21 -33.69 -6.21
CA TYR A 111 -0.34 -34.49 -5.36
C TYR A 111 -0.96 -34.80 -3.99
N GLY A 112 -2.29 -34.64 -3.85
CA GLY A 112 -3.01 -34.96 -2.62
C GLY A 112 -2.92 -33.88 -1.53
N LEU A 113 -2.40 -32.68 -1.83
CA LEU A 113 -2.33 -31.57 -0.89
C LEU A 113 -3.51 -30.61 -1.13
N TYR A 114 -4.44 -30.61 -0.19
CA TYR A 114 -5.65 -29.78 -0.24
C TYR A 114 -5.53 -28.61 0.73
N ALA A 115 -5.55 -27.39 0.22
CA ALA A 115 -5.61 -26.18 1.02
C ALA A 115 -6.62 -25.21 0.41
N SER A 116 -7.54 -24.70 1.23
CA SER A 116 -8.52 -23.69 0.81
C SER A 116 -7.89 -22.30 0.74
N VAL A 117 -6.95 -22.01 1.65
CA VAL A 117 -6.12 -20.79 1.71
C VAL A 117 -4.73 -21.23 2.19
N GLY A 118 -3.69 -20.93 1.42
CA GLY A 118 -2.32 -21.35 1.71
C GLY A 118 -1.28 -20.34 1.21
N ASP A 119 -1.69 -19.13 0.89
CA ASP A 119 -0.84 -18.03 0.40
C ASP A 119 0.40 -17.73 1.27
N THR A 120 0.42 -18.17 2.52
CA THR A 120 1.52 -17.96 3.46
C THR A 120 2.24 -19.23 3.92
N THR A 121 1.72 -20.42 3.61
CA THR A 121 2.27 -21.69 4.11
C THR A 121 2.20 -22.82 3.09
N GLY A 122 2.99 -23.87 3.30
CA GLY A 122 3.02 -25.04 2.40
C GLY A 122 3.51 -24.70 0.99
N PRO A 123 3.22 -25.57 0.00
CA PRO A 123 3.64 -25.34 -1.39
C PRO A 123 3.04 -24.08 -2.00
N GLN A 124 1.82 -23.71 -1.60
CA GLN A 124 1.14 -22.50 -2.08
C GLN A 124 1.91 -21.24 -1.67
N GLY A 125 2.22 -21.12 -0.38
CA GLY A 125 2.97 -20.00 0.16
C GLY A 125 4.39 -19.95 -0.36
N PHE A 126 5.03 -21.10 -0.58
CA PHE A 126 6.34 -21.17 -1.20
C PHE A 126 6.33 -20.62 -2.64
N ALA A 127 5.37 -21.04 -3.47
CA ALA A 127 5.23 -20.54 -4.83
C ALA A 127 4.95 -19.02 -4.86
N ARG A 128 4.09 -18.54 -3.96
CA ARG A 128 3.82 -17.10 -3.79
C ARG A 128 5.08 -16.35 -3.37
N ALA A 129 5.83 -16.86 -2.39
CA ALA A 129 7.07 -16.26 -1.90
C ALA A 129 8.11 -16.10 -3.02
N LEU A 130 8.29 -17.12 -3.87
CA LEU A 130 9.19 -17.04 -5.02
C LEU A 130 8.84 -15.90 -6.00
N ARG A 131 7.56 -15.54 -6.12
CA ARG A 131 7.11 -14.39 -6.93
C ARG A 131 7.24 -13.05 -6.20
N HIS A 132 7.01 -13.02 -4.89
CA HIS A 132 6.93 -11.78 -4.12
C HIS A 132 8.30 -11.30 -3.61
N ILE A 133 9.16 -12.20 -3.14
CA ILE A 133 10.43 -11.85 -2.51
C ILE A 133 11.29 -10.96 -3.43
N PRO A 134 11.49 -11.28 -4.73
CA PRO A 134 12.29 -10.41 -5.61
C PRO A 134 11.72 -8.99 -5.71
N VAL A 135 10.40 -8.86 -5.86
CA VAL A 135 9.72 -7.56 -5.96
C VAL A 135 9.82 -6.78 -4.64
N MET A 136 9.66 -7.46 -3.49
CA MET A 136 9.83 -6.83 -2.17
C MET A 136 11.26 -6.34 -1.96
N VAL A 137 12.27 -7.10 -2.39
CA VAL A 137 13.68 -6.69 -2.33
C VAL A 137 13.93 -5.46 -3.22
N ASP A 138 13.35 -5.41 -4.42
CA ASP A 138 13.48 -4.25 -5.31
C ASP A 138 12.81 -3.00 -4.73
N ILE A 139 11.63 -3.15 -4.11
CA ILE A 139 10.96 -2.06 -3.39
C ILE A 139 11.83 -1.59 -2.21
N ALA A 140 12.39 -2.51 -1.42
CA ALA A 140 13.23 -2.16 -0.28
C ALA A 140 14.48 -1.37 -0.70
N LYS A 141 15.15 -1.77 -1.79
CA LYS A 141 16.29 -1.03 -2.37
C LYS A 141 15.89 0.37 -2.84
N ASP A 142 14.71 0.51 -3.44
CA ASP A 142 14.22 1.83 -3.85
C ASP A 142 13.88 2.72 -2.65
N ILE A 143 13.31 2.16 -1.58
CA ILE A 143 13.06 2.89 -0.34
C ILE A 143 14.37 3.35 0.29
N GLU A 144 15.35 2.44 0.44
CA GLU A 144 16.69 2.75 0.97
C GLU A 144 17.37 3.87 0.18
N ARG A 145 17.20 3.90 -1.15
CA ARG A 145 17.79 4.90 -2.03
C ARG A 145 17.06 6.24 -2.02
N ILE A 146 15.73 6.23 -2.03
CA ILE A 146 14.91 7.42 -2.34
C ILE A 146 14.38 8.10 -1.07
N CYS A 147 14.01 7.33 -0.06
CA CYS A 147 13.47 7.82 1.20
C CYS A 147 14.00 6.99 2.39
N PRO A 148 15.32 7.02 2.67
CA PRO A 148 15.96 6.16 3.68
C PRO A 148 15.45 6.37 5.11
N SER A 149 14.84 7.51 5.39
CA SER A 149 14.25 7.83 6.71
C SER A 149 12.80 7.38 6.85
N ALA A 150 12.18 6.84 5.78
CA ALA A 150 10.80 6.40 5.80
C ALA A 150 10.64 5.13 6.63
N PHE A 151 9.52 5.03 7.35
CA PHE A 151 9.09 3.77 7.96
C PHE A 151 8.39 2.89 6.93
N VAL A 152 8.66 1.58 6.99
CA VAL A 152 8.06 0.54 6.14
C VAL A 152 7.40 -0.51 7.00
#